data_AF-A0A812S7A6-F1
#
_entry.id   AF-A0A812S7A6-F1
#
_cell.length_a   1.000
_cell.length_b   1.000
_cell.length_c   1.000
_cell.angle_alpha   90.00
_cell.angle_beta   90.00
_cell.angle_gamma   90.00
#
_symmetry.space_group_name_H-M   'P 1'
#
loop_
_entity.id
_entity.type
_entity.pdbx_description
1 polymer ?
#
loop_
_entity_poly.entity_id
_entity_poly.type
_entity_poly.pdbx_seq_one_letter_code
_entity_poly.pdbx_strand_id
1 'polypeptide(L)'
;EIRSRLQELPEWMLEGLEVVQLSRLTKKKLSFPCYGMQWGAAIYLYPMDESLIEYFPHPPRPEQVVEAKMFGAVWEEDEDGYWRLEWTEDTIKDFYLNNVLIHELGHLLDTRNNN
;
A
#
# COMPACT_ATOMS: atom_id res chain seq x y z
N GLU A 1 -1.68 6.59 -14.26
CA GLU A 1 -0.60 6.37 -13.28
C GLU A 1 -0.28 4.88 -13.09
N ILE A 2 -1.18 4.05 -12.53
CA ILE A 2 -0.93 2.60 -12.35
C ILE A 2 -0.41 1.92 -13.62
N ARG A 3 -1.11 2.10 -14.76
CA ARG A 3 -0.68 1.54 -16.04
C ARG A 3 0.72 2.01 -16.46
N SER A 4 1.01 3.29 -16.28
CA SER A 4 2.32 3.87 -16.61
C SER A 4 3.42 3.25 -15.75
N ARG A 5 3.16 3.02 -14.46
CA ARG A 5 4.10 2.34 -13.56
C ARG A 5 4.31 0.88 -13.92
N LEU A 6 3.25 0.15 -14.25
CA LEU A 6 3.40 -1.23 -14.72
C LEU A 6 4.22 -1.31 -16.01
N GLN A 7 4.10 -0.33 -16.91
CA GLN A 7 4.90 -0.28 -18.15
C GLN A 7 6.40 -0.06 -17.92
N GLU A 8 6.81 0.45 -16.75
CA GLU A 8 8.22 0.59 -16.38
C GLU A 8 8.83 -0.75 -15.91
N LEU A 9 7.99 -1.75 -15.61
CA LEU A 9 8.42 -3.06 -15.14
C LEU A 9 8.76 -4.00 -16.31
N PRO A 10 9.69 -4.96 -16.09
CA PRO A 10 9.93 -6.03 -17.05
C PRO A 10 8.65 -6.83 -17.37
N GLU A 11 8.45 -7.17 -18.64
CA GLU A 11 7.25 -7.89 -19.11
C GLU A 11 7.01 -9.19 -18.34
N TRP A 12 8.07 -9.94 -17.99
CA TRP A 12 7.98 -11.18 -17.22
C TRP A 12 7.33 -11.02 -15.84
N MET A 13 7.41 -9.82 -15.24
CA MET A 13 6.75 -9.53 -13.96
C MET A 13 5.23 -9.40 -14.11
N LEU A 14 4.75 -9.08 -15.32
CA LEU A 14 3.34 -8.83 -15.61
C LEU A 14 2.62 -10.04 -16.23
N GLU A 15 3.35 -11.06 -16.66
CA GLU A 15 2.79 -12.23 -17.37
C GLU A 15 1.61 -12.91 -16.67
N GLY A 16 1.65 -12.96 -15.33
CA GLY A 16 0.58 -13.58 -14.54
C GLY A 16 -0.48 -12.60 -14.03
N LEU A 17 -0.35 -11.29 -14.32
CA LEU A 17 -1.28 -10.27 -13.86
C LEU A 17 -2.37 -10.05 -14.92
N GLU A 18 -3.60 -10.44 -14.60
CA GLU A 18 -4.76 -10.25 -15.48
C GLU A 18 -5.42 -8.88 -15.27
N VAL A 19 -5.52 -8.42 -14.02
CA VAL A 19 -6.24 -7.19 -13.70
C VAL A 19 -5.71 -6.51 -12.44
N VAL A 20 -5.63 -5.17 -12.49
CA VAL A 20 -5.54 -4.32 -11.30
C VAL A 20 -6.88 -3.63 -11.10
N GLN A 21 -7.56 -3.95 -10.00
CA GLN A 21 -8.88 -3.43 -9.67
C GLN A 21 -8.80 -2.37 -8.56
N LEU A 22 -9.27 -1.17 -8.87
CA LEU A 22 -9.54 -0.14 -7.88
C LEU A 22 -10.84 -0.46 -7.15
N SER A 23 -10.71 -0.89 -5.90
CA SER A 23 -11.84 -1.28 -5.05
C SER A 23 -12.30 -0.11 -4.21
N ARG A 24 -13.54 -0.17 -3.72
CA ARG A 24 -14.04 0.78 -2.71
C ARG A 24 -13.63 0.32 -1.31
N LEU A 25 -13.52 1.26 -0.38
CA LEU A 25 -13.38 0.96 1.03
C LEU A 25 -14.48 -0.02 1.47
N THR A 26 -14.09 -1.14 2.07
CA THR A 26 -15.02 -2.07 2.73
C THR A 26 -14.89 -1.90 4.24
N LYS A 27 -15.96 -2.16 5.00
CA LYS A 27 -15.96 -2.02 6.48
C LYS A 27 -14.84 -2.82 7.18
N LYS A 28 -14.28 -3.85 6.54
CA LYS A 28 -13.14 -4.65 7.04
C LYS A 28 -11.84 -3.84 7.16
N LYS A 29 -11.69 -2.73 6.44
CA LYS A 29 -10.49 -1.89 6.44
C LYS A 29 -10.31 -1.04 7.70
N LEU A 30 -11.36 -0.89 8.52
CA LEU A 30 -11.28 -0.20 9.81
C LEU A 30 -10.42 -0.95 10.85
N SER A 31 -10.03 -2.21 10.55
CA SER A 31 -9.27 -3.04 11.50
C SER A 31 -7.86 -3.41 11.02
N PHE A 32 -7.53 -3.20 9.74
CA PHE A 32 -6.21 -3.54 9.20
C PHE A 32 -5.82 -2.56 8.07
N PRO A 33 -4.61 -1.97 8.11
CA PRO A 33 -4.08 -1.12 7.04
C PRO A 33 -3.65 -1.98 5.85
N CYS A 34 -4.61 -2.64 5.19
CA CYS A 34 -4.38 -3.36 3.95
C CYS A 34 -4.81 -2.49 2.78
N TYR A 35 -3.84 -1.82 2.16
CA TYR A 35 -4.03 -0.96 1.00
C TYR A 35 -4.00 -1.73 -0.33
N GLY A 36 -3.40 -2.91 -0.31
CA GLY A 36 -3.36 -3.88 -1.39
C GLY A 36 -3.90 -5.23 -0.94
N MET A 37 -4.32 -6.02 -1.92
CA MET A 37 -4.52 -7.45 -1.76
C MET A 37 -4.35 -8.13 -3.11
N GLN A 38 -3.45 -9.09 -3.18
CA GLN A 38 -3.36 -10.03 -4.28
C GLN A 38 -4.31 -11.22 -4.05
N TRP A 39 -5.04 -11.62 -5.11
CA TRP A 39 -5.85 -12.83 -5.11
C TRP A 39 -5.93 -13.42 -6.52
N GLY A 40 -5.38 -14.62 -6.70
CA GLY A 40 -5.25 -15.24 -8.02
C GLY A 40 -4.39 -14.39 -8.96
N ALA A 41 -4.88 -14.12 -10.17
CA ALA A 41 -4.19 -13.26 -11.13
C ALA A 41 -4.55 -11.76 -10.99
N ALA A 42 -5.22 -11.37 -9.90
CA ALA A 42 -5.72 -10.02 -9.69
C ALA A 42 -5.05 -9.32 -8.51
N ILE A 43 -4.81 -8.02 -8.67
CA ILE A 43 -4.40 -7.11 -7.58
C ILE A 43 -5.55 -6.16 -7.31
N TYR A 44 -5.97 -6.09 -6.04
CA TYR A 44 -6.98 -5.17 -5.55
C TYR A 44 -6.30 -4.04 -4.79
N LEU A 45 -6.50 -2.80 -5.23
CA LEU A 45 -6.04 -1.61 -4.51
C LEU A 45 -7.25 -0.94 -3.87
N TYR A 46 -7.16 -0.67 -2.57
CA TYR A 46 -8.23 -0.05 -1.79
C TYR A 46 -7.86 1.40 -1.49
N PRO A 47 -8.79 2.38 -1.56
CA PRO A 47 -8.46 3.79 -1.41
C PRO A 47 -8.05 4.11 0.03
N MET A 48 -7.17 5.08 0.24
CA MET A 48 -6.92 5.63 1.57
C MET A 48 -8.11 6.49 2.01
N ASP A 49 -8.19 6.77 3.30
CA ASP A 49 -9.09 7.79 3.83
C ASP A 49 -8.78 9.16 3.20
N GLU A 50 -9.82 9.95 2.90
CA GLU A 50 -9.68 11.28 2.28
C GLU A 50 -8.95 12.28 3.20
N SER A 51 -8.94 12.03 4.50
CA SER A 51 -8.19 12.84 5.47
C SER A 51 -6.67 12.70 5.29
N LEU A 52 -6.18 11.64 4.62
CA LEU A 52 -4.76 11.29 4.52
C LEU A 52 -4.07 11.09 5.87
N ILE A 53 -4.87 10.89 6.93
CA ILE A 53 -4.41 10.69 8.29
C ILE A 53 -4.90 9.33 8.77
N GLU A 54 -3.98 8.53 9.30
CA GLU A 54 -4.29 7.25 9.93
C GLU A 54 -4.01 7.32 11.42
N TYR A 55 -4.93 6.81 12.24
CA TYR A 55 -4.80 6.82 13.69
C TYR A 55 -4.48 5.42 14.22
N PHE A 56 -3.49 5.36 15.10
CA PHE A 56 -2.98 4.15 15.71
C PHE A 56 -2.96 4.29 17.24
N PRO A 57 -3.40 3.25 17.98
CA PRO A 57 -3.39 3.28 19.44
C PRO A 57 -2.01 3.03 20.08
N HIS A 58 -0.99 2.71 19.27
CA HIS A 58 0.35 2.38 19.75
C HIS A 58 1.40 3.09 18.89
N PRO A 59 2.59 3.38 19.46
CA PRO A 59 3.69 3.97 18.70
C PRO A 59 4.12 3.07 17.53
N PRO A 60 4.57 3.66 16.42
CA PRO A 60 5.07 2.91 15.28
C PRO A 60 6.35 2.16 15.65
N ARG A 61 6.52 0.96 15.06
CA ARG A 61 7.80 0.24 15.14
C ARG A 61 8.88 1.01 14.36
N PRO A 62 10.18 0.86 14.70
CA PRO A 62 11.25 1.54 13.99
C PRO A 62 11.23 1.34 12.47
N GLU A 63 10.90 0.13 12.01
CA GLU A 63 10.76 -0.22 10.59
C GLU A 63 9.65 0.60 9.90
N GLN A 64 8.52 0.79 10.57
CA GLN A 64 7.38 1.57 10.05
C GLN A 64 7.71 3.06 9.99
N VAL A 65 8.53 3.57 10.91
CA VAL A 65 9.02 4.96 10.87
C VAL A 65 9.96 5.14 9.67
N VAL A 66 10.87 4.19 9.44
CA VAL A 66 11.80 4.24 8.31
C VAL A 66 11.05 4.17 6.99
N GLU A 67 10.12 3.22 6.85
CA GLU A 67 9.29 3.07 5.65
C GLU A 67 8.48 4.33 5.37
N ALA A 68 7.72 4.85 6.35
CA ALA A 68 6.96 6.09 6.20
C ALA A 68 7.85 7.25 5.74
N LYS A 69 9.04 7.42 6.34
CA LYS A 69 10.00 8.46 5.95
C LYS A 69 10.54 8.30 4.54
N MET A 70 10.74 7.07 4.05
CA MET A 70 11.19 6.82 2.67
C MET A 70 10.20 7.37 1.64
N PHE A 71 8.91 7.35 1.97
CA PHE A 71 7.85 7.88 1.11
C PHE A 71 7.41 9.29 1.49
N GLY A 72 8.00 9.90 2.52
CA GLY A 72 7.72 11.29 2.94
C GLY A 72 6.52 11.45 3.87
N ALA A 73 6.02 10.37 4.46
CA ALA A 73 5.01 10.44 5.53
C ALA A 73 5.64 10.81 6.88
N VAL A 74 4.81 11.41 7.75
CA VAL A 74 5.24 11.88 9.07
C VAL A 74 4.42 11.18 10.16
N TRP A 75 5.12 10.65 11.16
CA TRP A 75 4.51 10.14 12.38
C TRP A 75 4.52 11.23 13.45
N GLU A 76 3.36 11.45 14.06
CA GLU A 76 3.20 12.38 15.18
C GLU A 76 2.42 11.73 16.32
N GLU A 77 2.76 12.08 17.56
CA GLU A 77 1.99 11.70 18.74
C GLU A 77 0.95 12.80 18.99
N ASP A 78 -0.32 12.40 19.11
CA ASP A 78 -1.45 13.27 19.40
C ASP A 78 -1.59 13.51 20.92
N GLU A 79 -2.31 14.56 21.31
CA GLU A 79 -2.49 14.97 22.70
C GLU A 79 -3.18 13.89 23.56
N ASP A 80 -4.00 13.05 22.93
CA ASP A 80 -4.73 11.94 23.56
C ASP A 80 -3.90 10.64 23.68
N GLY A 81 -2.60 10.68 23.33
CA GLY A 81 -1.71 9.51 23.36
C GLY A 81 -1.89 8.53 22.20
N TYR A 82 -2.68 8.91 21.19
CA TYR A 82 -2.74 8.21 19.91
C TYR A 82 -1.58 8.63 19.02
N TRP A 83 -1.25 7.79 18.05
CA TRP A 83 -0.24 8.08 17.04
C TRP A 83 -0.92 8.28 15.71
N ARG A 84 -0.61 9.40 15.04
CA ARG A 84 -1.11 9.69 13.70
C ARG A 84 0.00 9.56 12.68
N LEU A 85 -0.34 8.97 11.53
CA LEU A 85 0.49 8.93 10.35
C LEU A 85 -0.14 9.83 9.29
N GLU A 86 0.57 10.90 8.94
CA GLU A 86 0.11 11.89 7.98
C GLU A 86 0.78 11.70 6.62
N TRP A 87 -0.05 11.74 5.59
CA TRP A 87 0.37 11.70 4.20
C TRP A 87 -0.04 12.99 3.48
N THR A 88 0.72 13.34 2.45
CA THR A 88 0.28 14.28 1.42
C THR A 88 -0.24 13.49 0.23
N GLU A 89 -0.99 14.13 -0.67
CA GLU A 89 -1.46 13.45 -1.88
C GLU A 89 -0.31 12.87 -2.71
N ASP A 90 0.83 13.53 -2.75
CA ASP A 90 1.97 13.09 -3.55
C ASP A 90 2.69 11.92 -2.87
N THR A 91 2.92 12.02 -1.55
CA THR A 91 3.62 10.98 -0.78
C THR A 91 2.81 9.70 -0.73
N ILE A 92 1.47 9.81 -0.60
CA ILE A 92 0.63 8.62 -0.62
C ILE A 92 0.58 7.95 -1.98
N LYS A 93 0.55 8.73 -3.08
CA LYS A 93 0.59 8.17 -4.44
C LYS A 93 1.87 7.38 -4.65
N ASP A 94 3.01 7.92 -4.24
CA ASP A 94 4.29 7.23 -4.35
C ASP A 94 4.34 5.97 -3.47
N PHE A 95 3.82 6.02 -2.24
CA PHE A 95 3.69 4.82 -1.41
C PHE A 95 2.81 3.74 -2.07
N TYR A 96 1.66 4.12 -2.63
CA TYR A 96 0.78 3.15 -3.30
C TYR A 96 1.41 2.52 -4.53
N LEU A 97 2.02 3.34 -5.38
CA LEU A 97 2.52 2.88 -6.67
C LEU A 97 3.82 2.09 -6.53
N ASN A 98 4.68 2.48 -5.59
CA ASN A 98 6.03 1.92 -5.49
C ASN A 98 6.18 0.90 -4.36
N ASN A 99 5.36 0.99 -3.31
CA ASN A 99 5.38 0.02 -2.22
C ASN A 99 4.23 -0.97 -2.37
N VAL A 100 2.98 -0.51 -2.21
CA VAL A 100 1.81 -1.40 -2.17
C VAL A 100 1.67 -2.21 -3.45
N LEU A 101 1.62 -1.56 -4.62
CA LEU A 101 1.45 -2.24 -5.90
C LEU A 101 2.57 -3.25 -6.18
N ILE A 102 3.82 -2.88 -5.87
CA ILE A 102 4.99 -3.74 -6.10
C ILE A 102 5.01 -4.91 -5.11
N HIS A 103 4.59 -4.69 -3.86
CA HIS A 103 4.44 -5.74 -2.86
C HIS A 103 3.41 -6.79 -3.28
N GLU A 104 2.21 -6.36 -3.71
CA GLU A 104 1.16 -7.27 -4.18
C GLU A 104 1.57 -8.00 -5.47
N LEU A 105 2.30 -7.34 -6.36
CA LEU A 105 2.88 -7.99 -7.54
C LEU A 105 3.95 -9.02 -7.13
N GLY A 106 4.73 -8.71 -6.10
CA GLY A 106 5.68 -9.64 -5.48
C GLY A 106 5.00 -10.92 -5.01
N HIS A 107 3.84 -10.84 -4.34
CA HIS A 107 3.05 -12.01 -3.96
C HIS A 107 2.62 -12.87 -5.16
N LEU A 108 2.25 -12.23 -6.27
CA LEU A 108 1.93 -12.93 -7.52
C LEU A 108 3.13 -13.70 -8.06
N LEU A 109 4.34 -13.13 -7.97
CA LEU A 109 5.58 -13.75 -8.45
C LEU A 109 6.13 -14.81 -7.48
N ASP A 110 5.98 -14.63 -6.17
CA ASP A 110 6.49 -15.55 -5.15
C ASP A 110 5.78 -16.91 -5.15
N THR A 111 4.52 -16.95 -5.60
CA THR A 111 3.81 -18.25 -5.78
C THR A 111 4.41 -19.13 -6.89
N ARG A 112 5.37 -18.61 -7.67
CA ARG A 112 6.08 -19.30 -8.76
C ARG A 112 7.26 -20.18 -8.29
N ASN A 113 7.49 -20.33 -6.99
CA ASN A 113 8.48 -21.28 -6.43
C ASN A 113 7.88 -22.60 -5.91
N ASN A 114 6.63 -22.94 -6.25
CA ASN A 114 6.12 -24.30 -6.10
C ASN A 114 6.16 -25.03 -7.46
N ASN A 115 7.26 -25.78 -7.65
CA ASN A 115 7.58 -26.80 -8.68
C ASN A 115 8.35 -26.35 -9.92
#